data_AF-A0A6I9W6B2-F1
#
_entry.id   AF-A0A6I9W6B2-F1
#
_cell.length_a   1.000
_cell.length_b   1.000
_cell.length_c   1.000
_cell.angle_alpha   90.00
_cell.angle_beta   90.00
_cell.angle_gamma   90.00
#
_symmetry.space_group_name_H-M   'P 1'
#
loop_
_entity.id
_entity.type
_entity.pdbx_description
1 polymer ?
#
loop_
_entity_poly.entity_id
_entity_poly.type
_entity_poly.pdbx_seq_one_letter_code
_entity_poly.pdbx_strand_id
1 'polypeptide(L)'
;MMKLLKQLLSIYLFIAVKTATDNDFNNDYNTYTKIRHHSNRGIIDTMRYDVQLIPLINVEDFYDRNIYGRFVSYINDQLEKNFIYYGESTIFFKVKIKTNSIRLNALNMEIEEDATQVIFSSDGINDIIYTPIMQLHDIESETIILYFIDNFVPSYSYRLIIKFVSIITNNTAGFFQMSYINETGGNVNMIAVIDLRVPGAHLAFPCWDQSDFKTNFTISIKFNENYIALSNIPNVEKITDDDIVFTYFNSTDNTSPYIIAFILSDLERVSDENFEQRFIDMWCRPNVVEQLEYALNIAKNISLANLNYDFFAVHSLLDLIVIPDFQDNIMESFRLYFL
;
A
#
# COMPACT_ATOMS: atom_id res chain seq x y z
N MET A 1 17.54 -0.49 24.35
CA MET A 1 17.71 -1.94 24.58
C MET A 1 16.56 -2.58 25.37
N MET A 2 16.36 -2.29 26.68
CA MET A 2 15.35 -2.99 27.49
C MET A 2 13.88 -2.71 27.07
N LYS A 3 13.60 -1.53 26.50
CA LYS A 3 12.28 -1.16 25.92
C LYS A 3 11.98 -1.97 24.64
N LEU A 4 12.94 -2.03 23.71
CA LEU A 4 12.86 -2.81 22.47
C LEU A 4 12.69 -4.32 22.77
N LEU A 5 13.43 -4.85 23.75
CA LEU A 5 13.29 -6.25 24.16
C LEU A 5 11.89 -6.55 24.73
N LYS A 6 11.32 -5.62 25.52
CA LYS A 6 9.95 -5.75 26.02
C LYS A 6 8.92 -5.68 24.88
N GLN A 7 9.12 -4.80 23.90
CA GLN A 7 8.28 -4.73 22.70
C GLN A 7 8.37 -6.05 21.92
N LEU A 8 9.57 -6.54 21.63
CA LEU A 8 9.80 -7.83 20.97
C LEU A 8 9.16 -9.01 21.69
N LEU A 9 9.30 -9.10 23.02
CA LEU A 9 8.61 -10.12 23.82
C LEU A 9 7.09 -9.92 23.82
N SER A 10 6.60 -8.68 23.85
CA SER A 10 5.16 -8.40 23.81
C SER A 10 4.55 -8.75 22.46
N ILE A 11 5.29 -8.57 21.36
CA ILE A 11 4.92 -9.04 20.03
C ILE A 11 4.94 -10.55 20.01
N TYR A 12 6.01 -11.18 20.49
CA TYR A 12 6.09 -12.64 20.56
C TYR A 12 4.88 -13.22 21.32
N LEU A 13 4.50 -12.59 22.43
CA LEU A 13 3.33 -12.96 23.23
C LEU A 13 2.01 -12.64 22.51
N PHE A 14 1.89 -11.45 21.89
CA PHE A 14 0.69 -11.01 21.18
C PHE A 14 0.42 -11.87 19.96
N ILE A 15 1.44 -12.10 19.14
CA ILE A 15 1.44 -12.97 17.98
C ILE A 15 1.06 -14.39 18.39
N ALA A 16 1.72 -14.96 19.42
CA ALA A 16 1.39 -16.30 19.92
C ALA A 16 -0.05 -16.42 20.43
N VAL A 17 -0.55 -15.39 21.14
CA VAL A 17 -1.93 -15.32 21.64
C VAL A 17 -2.93 -15.22 20.48
N LYS A 18 -2.70 -14.32 19.51
CA LYS A 18 -3.59 -14.10 18.36
C LYS A 18 -3.77 -15.37 17.54
N THR A 19 -2.69 -16.09 17.26
CA THR A 19 -2.77 -17.38 16.55
C THR A 19 -3.38 -18.52 17.35
N ALA A 20 -3.28 -18.49 18.69
CA ALA A 20 -4.00 -19.44 19.53
C ALA A 20 -5.52 -19.20 19.51
N THR A 21 -5.93 -17.96 19.21
CA THR A 21 -7.33 -17.52 19.15
C THR A 21 -7.92 -17.44 17.73
N ASP A 22 -7.12 -17.54 16.67
CA ASP A 22 -7.58 -17.50 15.27
C ASP A 22 -8.40 -18.73 14.83
N ASN A 23 -8.61 -19.71 15.70
CA ASN A 23 -9.64 -20.75 15.51
C ASN A 23 -11.07 -20.28 15.90
N ASP A 24 -11.24 -19.10 16.51
CA ASP A 24 -12.53 -18.65 17.06
C ASP A 24 -12.91 -17.19 16.75
N PHE A 25 -12.28 -16.50 15.79
CA PHE A 25 -12.71 -15.15 15.39
C PHE A 25 -13.82 -15.13 14.34
N ASN A 26 -15.01 -15.59 14.74
CA ASN A 26 -16.25 -14.93 14.37
C ASN A 26 -16.60 -13.96 15.50
N ASN A 27 -16.34 -12.66 15.34
CA ASN A 27 -17.30 -11.60 15.67
C ASN A 27 -16.70 -10.17 15.66
N ASP A 28 -17.55 -9.28 15.16
CA ASP A 28 -17.76 -7.89 15.61
C ASP A 28 -16.70 -6.82 15.33
N TYR A 29 -16.50 -6.55 14.04
CA TYR A 29 -16.13 -5.19 13.55
C TYR A 29 -17.37 -4.36 13.16
N ASN A 30 -18.48 -4.50 13.89
CA ASN A 30 -19.77 -3.90 13.53
C ASN A 30 -19.98 -2.45 13.98
N THR A 31 -19.01 -1.78 14.59
CA THR A 31 -19.21 -0.44 15.19
C THR A 31 -18.68 0.77 14.40
N TYR A 32 -18.29 0.59 13.14
CA TYR A 32 -18.08 1.71 12.20
C TYR A 32 -19.07 1.73 11.02
N THR A 33 -20.25 1.15 11.20
CA THR A 33 -21.37 1.28 10.24
C THR A 33 -22.11 2.61 10.42
N LYS A 34 -21.40 3.74 10.31
CA LYS A 34 -22.04 4.93 9.73
C LYS A 34 -21.97 4.76 8.22
N ILE A 35 -22.95 3.98 7.76
CA ILE A 35 -23.32 3.73 6.38
C ILE A 35 -23.01 4.95 5.48
N ARG A 36 -21.88 4.92 4.77
CA ARG A 36 -21.62 5.76 3.59
C ARG A 36 -22.19 5.02 2.38
N HIS A 37 -23.50 5.07 2.18
CA HIS A 37 -24.20 4.44 1.05
C HIS A 37 -23.98 5.21 -0.26
N HIS A 38 -22.77 5.22 -0.84
CA HIS A 38 -22.55 5.98 -2.07
C HIS A 38 -21.55 5.39 -3.07
N SER A 39 -21.04 4.17 -2.93
CA SER A 39 -20.31 3.51 -4.02
C SER A 39 -21.27 2.83 -5.01
N ASN A 40 -20.80 2.46 -6.21
CA ASN A 40 -21.53 1.62 -7.19
C ASN A 40 -21.81 0.18 -6.67
N ARG A 41 -22.10 0.02 -5.38
CA ARG A 41 -22.30 -1.24 -4.69
C ARG A 41 -23.47 -2.01 -5.31
N GLY A 42 -23.20 -3.24 -5.73
CA GLY A 42 -24.18 -4.09 -6.42
C GLY A 42 -24.34 -3.79 -7.92
N ILE A 43 -23.74 -2.71 -8.43
CA ILE A 43 -23.71 -2.36 -9.86
C ILE A 43 -22.41 -2.87 -10.50
N ILE A 44 -21.30 -2.79 -9.77
CA ILE A 44 -19.96 -3.18 -10.24
C ILE A 44 -19.31 -4.16 -9.27
N ASP A 45 -18.64 -5.18 -9.81
CA ASP A 45 -17.73 -6.08 -9.09
C ASP A 45 -16.30 -5.86 -9.52
N THR A 46 -15.40 -5.68 -8.54
CA THR A 46 -13.95 -5.62 -8.76
C THR A 46 -13.38 -7.00 -9.04
N MET A 47 -12.51 -7.10 -10.04
CA MET A 47 -11.82 -8.34 -10.39
C MET A 47 -10.33 -8.31 -10.09
N ARG A 48 -9.67 -7.15 -10.26
CA ARG A 48 -8.25 -6.94 -9.95
C ARG A 48 -7.93 -5.44 -9.92
N TYR A 49 -6.91 -5.07 -9.16
CA TYR A 49 -6.22 -3.79 -9.28
C TYR A 49 -4.76 -4.01 -9.66
N ASP A 50 -4.28 -3.25 -10.64
CA ASP A 50 -2.85 -3.06 -10.87
C ASP A 50 -2.54 -1.60 -10.54
N VAL A 51 -1.72 -1.36 -9.52
CA VAL A 51 -1.39 -0.02 -9.04
C VAL A 51 0.11 0.20 -9.19
N GLN A 52 0.48 1.22 -9.94
CA GLN A 52 1.85 1.70 -10.06
C GLN A 52 1.98 3.02 -9.31
N LEU A 53 3.02 3.13 -8.49
CA LEU A 53 3.30 4.33 -7.71
C LEU A 53 4.73 4.82 -7.97
N ILE A 54 4.87 6.13 -8.08
CA ILE A 54 6.14 6.82 -8.32
C ILE A 54 6.25 7.95 -7.29
N PRO A 55 6.83 7.68 -6.11
CA PRO A 55 7.10 8.70 -5.12
C PRO A 55 8.13 9.71 -5.66
N LEU A 56 7.90 11.00 -5.42
CA LEU A 56 8.76 12.09 -5.86
C LEU A 56 9.27 12.81 -4.61
N ILE A 57 10.34 12.24 -4.05
CA ILE A 57 10.88 12.62 -2.74
C ILE A 57 11.79 13.83 -2.91
N ASN A 58 12.65 13.80 -3.93
CA ASN A 58 13.54 14.86 -4.29
C ASN A 58 13.03 15.59 -5.52
N VAL A 59 13.35 16.89 -5.65
CA VAL A 59 13.04 17.67 -6.87
C VAL A 59 13.69 17.04 -8.10
N GLU A 60 14.80 16.34 -7.91
CA GLU A 60 15.51 15.59 -8.95
C GLU A 60 14.75 14.31 -9.38
N ASP A 61 13.80 13.82 -8.57
CA ASP A 61 13.00 12.63 -8.88
C ASP A 61 11.93 12.86 -9.96
N PHE A 62 11.70 14.12 -10.37
CA PHE A 62 10.87 14.47 -11.53
C PHE A 62 11.58 14.14 -12.86
N TYR A 63 12.04 12.90 -13.02
CA TYR A 63 12.68 12.42 -14.23
C TYR A 63 11.72 12.43 -15.44
N ASP A 64 10.41 12.32 -15.20
CA ASP A 64 9.39 12.42 -16.24
C ASP A 64 8.80 13.83 -16.34
N ARG A 65 9.39 14.64 -17.25
CA ARG A 65 8.90 16.00 -17.54
C ARG A 65 7.45 16.02 -18.03
N ASN A 66 6.93 14.92 -18.57
CA ASN A 66 5.54 14.86 -19.00
C ASN A 66 4.60 14.82 -17.80
N ILE A 67 4.94 14.06 -16.74
CA ILE A 67 4.17 14.01 -15.50
C ILE A 67 4.16 15.40 -14.84
N TYR A 68 5.33 16.02 -14.70
CA TYR A 68 5.43 17.39 -14.16
C TYR A 68 4.56 18.35 -14.97
N GLY A 69 4.68 18.33 -16.31
CA GLY A 69 3.93 19.19 -17.22
C GLY A 69 2.40 19.08 -17.10
N ARG A 70 1.87 17.89 -16.83
CA ARG A 70 0.42 17.64 -16.71
C ARG A 70 -0.16 18.18 -15.40
N PHE A 71 0.62 18.14 -14.32
CA PHE A 71 0.16 18.47 -12.98
C PHE A 71 0.85 19.71 -12.39
N VAL A 72 1.49 20.56 -13.21
CA VAL A 72 2.31 21.71 -12.76
C VAL A 72 1.60 22.54 -11.69
N SER A 73 0.32 22.87 -11.88
CA SER A 73 -0.43 23.72 -10.95
C SER A 73 -0.58 23.07 -9.58
N TYR A 74 -0.96 21.79 -9.52
CA TYR A 74 -1.11 21.04 -8.28
C TYR A 74 0.25 20.83 -7.61
N ILE A 75 1.24 20.38 -8.39
CA ILE A 75 2.60 20.12 -7.92
C ILE A 75 3.18 21.39 -7.28
N ASN A 76 3.11 22.54 -7.96
CA ASN A 76 3.71 23.77 -7.46
C ASN A 76 3.04 24.30 -6.17
N ASP A 77 1.74 24.07 -5.96
CA ASP A 77 1.06 24.45 -4.72
C ASP A 77 1.45 23.55 -3.52
N GLN A 78 1.84 22.30 -3.81
CA GLN A 78 2.15 21.29 -2.79
C GLN A 78 3.64 21.18 -2.47
N LEU A 79 4.55 21.41 -3.43
CA LEU A 79 6.00 21.20 -3.25
C LEU A 79 6.64 22.02 -2.13
N GLU A 80 6.06 23.16 -1.76
CA GLU A 80 6.55 23.96 -0.63
C GLU A 80 6.17 23.37 0.74
N LYS A 81 5.24 22.40 0.78
CA LYS A 81 4.57 21.93 2.01
C LYS A 81 4.67 20.42 2.22
N ASN A 82 4.58 19.65 1.14
CA ASN A 82 4.39 18.21 1.16
C ASN A 82 5.29 17.53 0.12
N PHE A 83 5.71 16.30 0.42
CA PHE A 83 6.15 15.40 -0.65
C PHE A 83 4.95 14.95 -1.46
N ILE A 84 5.20 14.51 -2.68
CA ILE A 84 4.16 14.08 -3.60
C ILE A 84 4.50 12.74 -4.23
N TYR A 85 3.50 12.10 -4.83
CA TYR A 85 3.70 10.93 -5.65
C TYR A 85 2.74 10.94 -6.82
N TYR A 86 3.18 10.35 -7.92
CA TYR A 86 2.33 10.02 -9.05
C TYR A 86 1.84 8.58 -8.91
N GLY A 87 0.61 8.32 -9.35
CA GLY A 87 0.04 6.99 -9.40
C GLY A 87 -0.71 6.71 -10.68
N GLU A 88 -0.67 5.45 -11.11
CA GLU A 88 -1.52 4.91 -12.15
C GLU A 88 -2.25 3.69 -11.61
N SER A 89 -3.58 3.76 -11.60
CA SER A 89 -4.46 2.68 -11.16
C SER A 89 -5.21 2.12 -12.35
N THR A 90 -4.98 0.83 -12.61
CA THR A 90 -5.71 0.05 -13.59
C THR A 90 -6.64 -0.91 -12.86
N ILE A 91 -7.94 -0.64 -12.94
CA ILE A 91 -8.96 -1.36 -12.19
C ILE A 91 -9.78 -2.21 -13.15
N PHE A 92 -9.73 -3.53 -12.97
CA PHE A 92 -10.51 -4.49 -13.73
C PHE A 92 -11.83 -4.71 -13.00
N PHE A 93 -12.94 -4.54 -13.70
CA PHE A 93 -14.26 -4.67 -13.10
C PHE A 93 -15.29 -5.27 -14.05
N LYS A 94 -16.29 -5.91 -13.47
CA LYS A 94 -17.44 -6.48 -14.17
C LYS A 94 -18.69 -5.69 -13.82
N VAL A 95 -19.52 -5.42 -14.82
CA VAL A 95 -20.79 -4.74 -14.62
C VAL A 95 -21.89 -5.76 -14.33
N LYS A 96 -22.64 -5.55 -13.26
CA LYS A 96 -23.83 -6.33 -12.85
C LYS A 96 -25.12 -5.68 -13.33
N ILE A 97 -25.21 -4.37 -13.24
CA ILE A 97 -26.38 -3.59 -13.63
C ILE A 97 -25.93 -2.53 -14.63
N LYS A 98 -26.67 -2.38 -15.74
CA LYS A 98 -26.37 -1.40 -16.79
C LYS A 98 -26.20 -0.01 -16.17
N THR A 99 -25.08 0.64 -16.46
CA THR A 99 -24.74 1.95 -15.92
C THR A 99 -23.88 2.72 -16.91
N ASN A 100 -23.96 4.05 -16.89
CA ASN A 100 -23.07 4.94 -17.61
C ASN A 100 -22.24 5.82 -16.67
N SER A 101 -22.19 5.48 -15.37
CA SER A 101 -21.41 6.20 -14.38
C SER A 101 -20.62 5.27 -13.49
N ILE A 102 -19.39 5.67 -13.19
CA ILE A 102 -18.50 4.98 -12.26
C ILE A 102 -18.25 5.88 -11.06
N ARG A 103 -18.58 5.39 -9.85
CA ARG A 103 -18.30 6.09 -8.59
C ARG A 103 -17.36 5.26 -7.73
N LEU A 104 -16.22 5.84 -7.35
CA LEU A 104 -15.18 5.23 -6.51
C LEU A 104 -14.64 6.24 -5.49
N ASN A 105 -13.97 5.75 -4.44
CA ASN A 105 -13.37 6.60 -3.41
C ASN A 105 -12.01 7.12 -3.87
N ALA A 106 -11.74 8.39 -3.56
CA ALA A 106 -10.48 9.07 -3.84
C ALA A 106 -10.40 10.33 -2.96
N LEU A 107 -9.33 10.51 -2.20
CA LEU A 107 -9.12 11.68 -1.34
C LEU A 107 -7.71 12.24 -1.46
N ASN A 108 -7.58 13.57 -1.38
CA ASN A 108 -6.32 14.32 -1.46
C ASN A 108 -5.50 14.12 -2.74
N MET A 109 -6.16 13.75 -3.84
CA MET A 109 -5.51 13.49 -5.13
C MET A 109 -6.14 14.27 -6.27
N GLU A 110 -5.29 14.74 -7.18
CA GLU A 110 -5.64 15.35 -8.46
C GLU A 110 -5.59 14.28 -9.56
N ILE A 111 -6.65 14.16 -10.34
CA ILE A 111 -6.77 13.13 -11.38
C ILE A 111 -6.54 13.75 -12.76
N GLU A 112 -5.78 13.06 -13.61
CA GLU A 112 -5.60 13.45 -15.01
C GLU A 112 -6.87 13.10 -15.79
N GLU A 113 -7.78 14.06 -15.93
CA GLU A 113 -9.08 13.86 -16.61
C GLU A 113 -8.89 13.36 -18.05
N ASP A 114 -7.97 13.98 -18.81
CA ASP A 114 -7.70 13.65 -20.22
C ASP A 114 -7.12 12.25 -20.44
N ALA A 115 -6.48 11.67 -19.42
CA ALA A 115 -5.93 10.31 -19.50
C ALA A 115 -6.84 9.25 -18.87
N THR A 116 -7.93 9.67 -18.21
CA THR A 116 -8.88 8.76 -17.58
C THR A 116 -9.75 8.11 -18.65
N GLN A 117 -9.77 6.78 -18.68
CA GLN A 117 -10.48 6.02 -19.71
C GLN A 117 -10.93 4.67 -19.21
N VAL A 118 -12.03 4.16 -19.78
CA VAL A 118 -12.47 2.77 -19.62
C VAL A 118 -12.25 2.05 -20.93
N ILE A 119 -11.64 0.87 -20.87
CA ILE A 119 -11.38 0.03 -22.03
C ILE A 119 -12.22 -1.24 -21.93
N PHE A 120 -12.86 -1.59 -23.04
CA PHE A 120 -13.45 -2.90 -23.26
C PHE A 120 -12.63 -3.66 -24.30
N SER A 121 -12.13 -4.83 -23.92
CA SER A 121 -11.38 -5.73 -24.78
C SER A 121 -12.14 -7.04 -24.95
N SER A 122 -12.26 -7.53 -26.18
CA SER A 122 -12.93 -8.79 -26.49
C SER A 122 -12.21 -9.50 -27.63
N ASP A 123 -12.11 -10.83 -27.57
CA ASP A 123 -11.40 -11.64 -28.56
C ASP A 123 -11.85 -11.31 -29.99
N GLY A 124 -10.89 -10.92 -30.84
CA GLY A 124 -11.13 -10.61 -32.25
C GLY A 124 -11.74 -9.24 -32.53
N ILE A 125 -11.90 -8.38 -31.51
CA ILE A 125 -12.37 -6.99 -31.65
C ILE A 125 -11.26 -6.06 -31.14
N ASN A 126 -11.02 -4.95 -31.85
CA ASN A 126 -10.14 -3.89 -31.35
C ASN A 126 -10.70 -3.30 -30.05
N ASP A 127 -9.82 -2.87 -29.16
CA ASP A 127 -10.19 -2.21 -27.91
C ASP A 127 -11.17 -1.06 -28.17
N ILE A 128 -12.30 -1.07 -27.44
CA ILE A 128 -13.24 0.05 -27.41
C ILE A 128 -12.87 0.93 -26.22
N ILE A 129 -12.61 2.21 -26.49
CA ILE A 129 -12.22 3.20 -25.48
C ILE A 129 -13.42 4.11 -25.18
N TYR A 130 -13.74 4.24 -23.90
CA TYR A 130 -14.74 5.16 -23.38
C TYR A 130 -14.05 6.24 -22.53
N THR A 131 -14.24 7.50 -22.90
CA THR A 131 -13.71 8.65 -22.16
C THR A 131 -14.85 9.28 -21.32
N PRO A 132 -14.60 9.66 -20.06
CA PRO A 132 -15.57 10.40 -19.27
C PRO A 132 -15.93 11.73 -19.96
N ILE A 133 -17.21 12.08 -19.99
CA ILE A 133 -17.68 13.40 -20.42
C ILE A 133 -17.74 14.41 -19.28
N MET A 134 -17.72 13.92 -18.05
CA MET A 134 -17.78 14.75 -16.85
C MET A 134 -17.20 13.97 -15.68
N GLN A 135 -16.37 14.64 -14.90
CA GLN A 135 -15.82 14.17 -13.64
C GLN A 135 -16.30 15.10 -12.52
N LEU A 136 -16.91 14.52 -11.48
CA LEU A 136 -17.35 15.26 -10.30
C LEU A 136 -16.62 14.75 -9.06
N HIS A 137 -16.08 15.68 -8.28
CA HIS A 137 -15.50 15.41 -6.97
C HIS A 137 -16.54 15.73 -5.89
N ASP A 138 -16.93 14.72 -5.12
CA ASP A 138 -17.84 14.85 -3.98
C ASP A 138 -16.98 14.76 -2.70
N ILE A 139 -16.65 15.95 -2.18
CA ILE A 139 -15.75 16.13 -1.03
C ILE A 139 -16.34 15.51 0.24
N GLU A 140 -17.66 15.63 0.45
CA GLU A 140 -18.31 15.13 1.66
C GLU A 140 -18.28 13.60 1.75
N SER A 141 -18.39 12.94 0.60
CA SER A 141 -18.35 11.48 0.52
C SER A 141 -16.97 10.90 0.20
N GLU A 142 -15.98 11.75 -0.08
CA GLU A 142 -14.61 11.36 -0.47
C GLU A 142 -14.65 10.46 -1.72
N THR A 143 -15.47 10.85 -2.72
CA THR A 143 -15.64 10.09 -3.97
C THR A 143 -15.47 10.94 -5.21
N ILE A 144 -15.10 10.26 -6.29
CA ILE A 144 -15.15 10.77 -7.65
C ILE A 144 -16.25 10.04 -8.42
N ILE A 145 -16.93 10.78 -9.30
CA ILE A 145 -17.96 10.24 -10.19
C ILE A 145 -17.58 10.56 -11.62
N LEU A 146 -17.37 9.50 -12.41
CA LEU A 146 -17.08 9.57 -13.84
C LEU A 146 -18.37 9.26 -14.61
N TYR A 147 -18.81 10.20 -15.44
CA TYR A 147 -19.98 10.01 -16.31
C TYR A 147 -19.55 9.77 -17.75
N PHE A 148 -20.24 8.85 -18.43
CA PHE A 148 -19.99 8.46 -19.81
C PHE A 148 -21.25 8.62 -20.66
N ILE A 149 -21.06 8.83 -21.96
CA ILE A 149 -22.17 8.83 -22.95
C ILE A 149 -22.73 7.42 -23.08
N ASP A 150 -21.82 6.47 -23.28
CA ASP A 150 -22.17 5.08 -23.48
C ASP A 150 -22.48 4.38 -22.16
N ASN A 151 -23.31 3.34 -22.27
CA ASN A 151 -23.61 2.48 -21.13
C ASN A 151 -22.69 1.28 -21.13
N PHE A 152 -22.12 0.98 -19.97
CA PHE A 152 -21.51 -0.30 -19.70
C PHE A 152 -22.60 -1.35 -19.48
N VAL A 153 -22.42 -2.50 -20.12
CA VAL A 153 -23.43 -3.55 -20.23
C VAL A 153 -23.12 -4.67 -19.25
N PRO A 154 -24.15 -5.25 -18.57
CA PRO A 154 -23.94 -6.37 -17.67
C PRO A 154 -23.20 -7.55 -18.30
N SER A 155 -22.53 -8.32 -17.46
CA SER A 155 -21.77 -9.53 -17.80
C SER A 155 -20.46 -9.31 -18.54
N TYR A 156 -20.18 -8.10 -19.02
CA TYR A 156 -18.90 -7.74 -19.61
C TYR A 156 -17.90 -7.22 -18.58
N SER A 157 -16.63 -7.45 -18.90
CA SER A 157 -15.46 -7.02 -18.13
C SER A 157 -14.84 -5.80 -18.79
N TYR A 158 -14.48 -4.83 -17.98
CA TYR A 158 -13.91 -3.56 -18.39
C TYR A 158 -12.66 -3.26 -17.56
N ARG A 159 -11.84 -2.34 -18.06
CA ARG A 159 -10.64 -1.86 -17.38
C ARG A 159 -10.64 -0.34 -17.32
N LEU A 160 -10.77 0.21 -16.12
CA LEU A 160 -10.66 1.64 -15.86
C LEU A 160 -9.21 1.98 -15.59
N ILE A 161 -8.66 2.96 -16.32
CA ILE A 161 -7.32 3.49 -16.12
C ILE A 161 -7.48 4.92 -15.58
N ILE A 162 -6.90 5.17 -14.40
CA ILE A 162 -6.86 6.48 -13.76
C ILE A 162 -5.41 6.82 -13.44
N LYS A 163 -4.98 8.00 -13.86
CA LYS A 163 -3.68 8.59 -13.52
C LYS A 163 -3.90 9.76 -12.58
N PHE A 164 -3.07 9.89 -11.56
CA PHE A 164 -3.27 10.89 -10.52
C PHE A 164 -1.95 11.32 -9.88
N VAL A 165 -1.98 12.49 -9.24
CA VAL A 165 -0.94 12.97 -8.34
C VAL A 165 -1.57 13.23 -6.98
N SER A 166 -0.86 12.90 -5.91
CA SER A 166 -1.34 13.06 -4.55
C SER A 166 -0.18 13.41 -3.62
N ILE A 167 -0.51 13.82 -2.41
CA ILE A 167 0.45 14.22 -1.38
C ILE A 167 0.80 13.04 -0.48
N ILE A 168 2.07 12.98 -0.08
CA ILE A 168 2.54 12.13 0.99
C ILE A 168 2.39 12.93 2.28
N THR A 169 1.46 12.51 3.13
CA THR A 169 1.08 13.28 4.32
C THR A 169 2.01 13.00 5.50
N ASN A 170 1.90 13.81 6.56
CA ASN A 170 2.53 13.53 7.87
C ASN A 170 1.58 12.79 8.82
N ASN A 171 0.42 12.32 8.33
CA ASN A 171 -0.58 11.61 9.12
C ASN A 171 -0.28 10.12 9.12
N THR A 172 -0.76 9.37 10.11
CA THR A 172 -0.54 7.91 10.19
C THR A 172 -1.52 7.09 9.35
N ALA A 173 -2.05 7.63 8.24
CA ALA A 173 -3.02 6.94 7.38
C ALA A 173 -2.78 7.23 5.90
N GLY A 174 -2.96 6.21 5.05
CA GLY A 174 -2.75 6.32 3.60
C GLY A 174 -1.27 6.36 3.22
N PHE A 175 -0.91 7.20 2.24
CA PHE A 175 0.48 7.46 1.88
C PHE A 175 1.06 8.53 2.79
N PHE A 176 1.99 8.16 3.67
CA PHE A 176 2.64 9.11 4.56
C PHE A 176 4.15 8.99 4.65
N GLN A 177 4.76 9.93 5.34
CA GLN A 177 6.19 9.94 5.60
C GLN A 177 6.49 9.93 7.09
N MET A 178 7.65 9.37 7.41
CA MET A 178 8.24 9.43 8.74
C MET A 178 9.71 9.81 8.59
N SER A 179 10.17 10.80 9.34
CA SER A 179 11.57 11.20 9.31
C SER A 179 12.32 10.68 10.54
N TYR A 180 13.60 10.35 10.39
CA TYR A 180 14.50 10.11 11.51
C TYR A 180 15.81 10.88 11.34
N ILE A 181 16.49 11.14 12.45
CA ILE A 181 17.81 11.78 12.44
C ILE A 181 18.89 10.71 12.24
N ASN A 182 19.71 10.87 11.20
CA ASN A 182 20.84 10.00 10.91
C ASN A 182 22.04 10.27 11.85
N GLU A 183 23.11 9.48 11.71
CA GLU A 183 24.31 9.60 12.58
C GLU A 183 25.01 10.95 12.49
N THR A 184 24.95 11.60 11.33
CA THR A 184 25.57 12.91 11.09
C THR A 184 24.72 14.08 11.60
N GLY A 185 23.55 13.81 12.18
CA GLY A 185 22.59 14.83 12.62
C GLY A 185 21.73 15.39 11.49
N GLY A 186 21.82 14.84 10.27
CA GLY A 186 20.93 15.16 9.16
C GLY A 186 19.59 14.45 9.29
N ASN A 187 18.50 15.12 8.89
CA ASN A 187 17.19 14.49 8.77
C ASN A 187 17.18 13.60 7.51
N VAL A 188 16.88 12.32 7.70
CA VAL A 188 16.55 11.39 6.63
C VAL A 188 15.03 11.20 6.63
N ASN A 189 14.42 11.41 5.48
CA ASN A 189 13.00 11.14 5.29
C ASN A 189 12.85 9.69 4.85
N MET A 190 12.19 8.87 5.67
CA MET A 190 11.64 7.60 5.22
C MET A 190 10.22 7.83 4.73
N ILE A 191 9.85 7.08 3.70
CA ILE A 191 8.54 7.18 3.10
C ILE A 191 7.80 5.87 3.32
N ALA A 192 6.64 5.94 3.95
CA ALA A 192 5.93 4.81 4.49
C ALA A 192 4.47 4.85 4.03
N VAL A 193 4.04 3.91 3.18
CA VAL A 193 2.60 3.66 2.97
C VAL A 193 2.14 2.57 3.88
N ILE A 194 1.87 2.99 5.10
CA ILE A 194 1.72 2.04 6.16
C ILE A 194 0.66 2.51 7.12
N ASP A 195 -0.59 2.52 6.68
CA ASP A 195 -1.71 2.11 7.52
C ASP A 195 -2.97 2.30 6.71
N LEU A 196 -3.63 1.22 6.33
CA LEU A 196 -4.95 1.29 5.74
C LEU A 196 -6.03 0.78 6.71
N ARG A 197 -5.73 0.58 8.00
CA ARG A 197 -6.71 0.10 9.00
C ARG A 197 -7.97 0.98 8.98
N VAL A 198 -9.10 0.42 8.51
CA VAL A 198 -10.44 1.05 8.34
C VAL A 198 -10.44 2.03 7.14
N PRO A 199 -11.42 2.00 6.20
CA PRO A 199 -11.27 2.43 4.81
C PRO A 199 -10.37 3.66 4.63
N GLY A 200 -9.13 3.40 4.21
CA GLY A 200 -8.10 4.40 3.96
C GLY A 200 -7.29 4.12 2.69
N ALA A 201 -7.57 3.03 1.96
CA ALA A 201 -6.88 2.71 0.70
C ALA A 201 -7.08 3.83 -0.33
N HIS A 202 -8.26 4.48 -0.29
CA HIS A 202 -8.60 5.62 -1.14
C HIS A 202 -7.78 6.89 -0.87
N LEU A 203 -6.98 6.93 0.21
CA LEU A 203 -5.98 7.96 0.47
C LEU A 203 -4.71 7.75 -0.36
N ALA A 204 -4.43 6.50 -0.77
CA ALA A 204 -3.24 6.12 -1.52
C ALA A 204 -3.52 6.00 -3.03
N PHE A 205 -4.67 5.45 -3.42
CA PHE A 205 -5.05 5.32 -4.83
C PHE A 205 -6.59 5.25 -4.97
N PRO A 206 -7.16 5.70 -6.11
CA PRO A 206 -8.60 5.58 -6.34
C PRO A 206 -9.07 4.12 -6.28
N CYS A 207 -10.02 3.80 -5.40
CA CYS A 207 -10.55 2.44 -5.29
C CYS A 207 -11.97 2.38 -4.72
N TRP A 208 -12.62 1.23 -4.85
CA TRP A 208 -13.83 0.91 -4.08
C TRP A 208 -13.44 0.48 -2.66
N ASP A 209 -13.26 1.45 -1.77
CA ASP A 209 -12.68 1.24 -0.44
C ASP A 209 -13.72 0.75 0.58
N GLN A 210 -14.09 -0.51 0.45
CA GLN A 210 -15.01 -1.20 1.34
C GLN A 210 -14.49 -2.59 1.65
N SER A 211 -14.68 -3.05 2.90
CA SER A 211 -14.19 -4.34 3.38
C SER A 211 -14.60 -5.54 2.50
N ASP A 212 -15.78 -5.46 1.92
CA ASP A 212 -16.39 -6.57 1.18
C ASP A 212 -15.95 -6.62 -0.30
N PHE A 213 -15.25 -5.59 -0.79
CA PHE A 213 -14.69 -5.54 -2.15
C PHE A 213 -13.33 -6.24 -2.20
N LYS A 214 -13.34 -7.53 -1.87
CA LYS A 214 -12.14 -8.35 -1.90
C LYS A 214 -11.74 -8.65 -3.35
N THR A 215 -10.45 -8.49 -3.64
CA THR A 215 -9.90 -8.82 -4.95
C THR A 215 -8.37 -8.98 -4.89
N ASN A 216 -7.75 -9.23 -6.04
CA ASN A 216 -6.32 -9.34 -6.21
C ASN A 216 -5.71 -7.94 -6.48
N PHE A 217 -4.57 -7.66 -5.86
CA PHE A 217 -3.82 -6.42 -6.04
C PHE A 217 -2.41 -6.73 -6.51
N THR A 218 -2.00 -6.10 -7.61
CA THR A 218 -0.61 -6.08 -8.08
C THR A 218 -0.06 -4.69 -7.83
N ILE A 219 0.95 -4.57 -6.98
CA ILE A 219 1.59 -3.28 -6.68
C ILE A 219 2.95 -3.22 -7.35
N SER A 220 3.28 -2.07 -7.90
CA SER A 220 4.62 -1.78 -8.42
C SER A 220 5.06 -0.38 -8.02
N ILE A 221 6.33 -0.23 -7.66
CA ILE A 221 6.87 1.03 -7.15
C ILE A 221 8.14 1.35 -7.91
N LYS A 222 8.21 2.56 -8.49
CA LYS A 222 9.38 3.10 -9.16
C LYS A 222 10.01 4.19 -8.28
N PHE A 223 11.28 4.04 -7.95
CA PHE A 223 11.98 4.88 -6.97
C PHE A 223 13.49 4.93 -7.24
N ASN A 224 14.21 5.82 -6.57
CA ASN A 224 15.67 5.93 -6.68
C ASN A 224 16.40 4.78 -5.95
N GLU A 225 17.53 4.30 -6.48
CA GLU A 225 18.28 3.14 -5.94
C GLU A 225 18.74 3.25 -4.49
N ASN A 226 18.78 4.46 -3.93
CA ASN A 226 19.11 4.72 -2.52
C ASN A 226 18.07 4.18 -1.53
N TYR A 227 16.92 3.73 -2.00
CA TYR A 227 15.85 3.18 -1.18
C TYR A 227 15.61 1.69 -1.46
N ILE A 228 14.87 1.04 -0.58
CA ILE A 228 14.30 -0.29 -0.72
C ILE A 228 12.78 -0.22 -0.64
N ALA A 229 12.11 -1.07 -1.41
CA ALA A 229 10.66 -1.24 -1.35
C ALA A 229 10.31 -2.59 -0.73
N LEU A 230 9.54 -2.59 0.36
CA LEU A 230 8.96 -3.80 0.96
C LEU A 230 7.44 -3.73 0.88
N SER A 231 6.78 -4.88 0.83
CA SER A 231 5.32 -4.99 0.86
C SER A 231 4.93 -6.21 1.69
N ASN A 232 3.66 -6.29 2.07
CA ASN A 232 3.07 -7.50 2.65
C ASN A 232 3.12 -8.71 1.69
N ILE A 233 3.56 -8.50 0.46
CA ILE A 233 3.72 -9.50 -0.59
C ILE A 233 5.18 -9.49 -1.04
N PRO A 234 5.83 -10.65 -1.23
CA PRO A 234 7.21 -10.68 -1.73
C PRO A 234 7.30 -10.13 -3.16
N ASN A 235 8.44 -9.50 -3.46
CA ASN A 235 8.76 -9.02 -4.80
C ASN A 235 9.04 -10.18 -5.77
N VAL A 236 8.61 -10.01 -7.02
CA VAL A 236 8.82 -10.96 -8.13
C VAL A 236 10.00 -10.53 -8.98
N GLU A 237 10.10 -9.23 -9.22
CA GLU A 237 11.02 -8.67 -10.18
C GLU A 237 11.50 -7.30 -9.71
N LYS A 238 12.80 -7.05 -9.88
CA LYS A 238 13.43 -5.76 -9.67
C LYS A 238 14.17 -5.42 -10.96
N ILE A 239 13.71 -4.39 -11.67
CA ILE A 239 14.39 -3.84 -12.83
C ILE A 239 15.16 -2.61 -12.35
N THR A 240 16.44 -2.50 -12.70
CA THR A 240 17.26 -1.33 -12.39
C THR A 240 17.74 -0.73 -13.70
N ASP A 241 17.50 0.56 -13.87
CA ASP A 241 17.86 1.36 -15.04
C ASP A 241 18.52 2.65 -14.54
N ASP A 242 19.85 2.74 -14.69
CA ASP A 242 20.69 3.75 -14.02
C ASP A 242 20.36 3.82 -12.51
N ASP A 243 20.09 5.02 -11.98
CA ASP A 243 19.80 5.27 -10.56
C ASP A 243 18.32 4.97 -10.19
N ILE A 244 17.56 4.38 -11.11
CA ILE A 244 16.12 4.13 -10.93
C ILE A 244 15.87 2.63 -10.80
N VAL A 245 15.16 2.29 -9.73
CA VAL A 245 14.68 0.95 -9.43
C VAL A 245 13.17 0.88 -9.67
N PHE A 246 12.73 -0.16 -10.37
CA PHE A 246 11.33 -0.55 -10.49
C PHE A 246 11.12 -1.93 -9.83
N THR A 247 10.39 -1.96 -8.73
CA THR A 247 10.04 -3.19 -8.02
C THR A 247 8.60 -3.59 -8.33
N TYR A 248 8.41 -4.84 -8.73
CA TYR A 248 7.11 -5.48 -8.93
C TYR A 248 6.85 -6.51 -7.84
N PHE A 249 5.74 -6.38 -7.13
CA PHE A 249 5.29 -7.34 -6.13
C PHE A 249 4.41 -8.43 -6.75
N ASN A 250 4.34 -9.60 -6.11
CA ASN A 250 3.37 -10.61 -6.54
C ASN A 250 1.94 -10.04 -6.42
N SER A 251 1.01 -10.64 -7.14
CA SER A 251 -0.40 -10.41 -6.88
C SER A 251 -0.76 -10.93 -5.48
N THR A 252 -1.54 -10.17 -4.71
CA THR A 252 -2.17 -10.71 -3.50
C THR A 252 -3.11 -11.85 -3.83
N ASP A 253 -3.44 -12.66 -2.82
CA ASP A 253 -4.69 -13.42 -2.79
C ASP A 253 -5.91 -12.47 -2.72
N ASN A 254 -7.11 -13.03 -2.78
CA ASN A 254 -8.36 -12.30 -2.71
C ASN A 254 -8.52 -11.58 -1.35
N THR A 255 -8.16 -10.30 -1.30
CA THR A 255 -8.02 -9.51 -0.07
C THR A 255 -8.74 -8.17 -0.16
N SER A 256 -9.02 -7.55 0.97
CA SER A 256 -9.64 -6.22 1.01
C SER A 256 -8.59 -5.11 0.77
N PRO A 257 -8.97 -3.96 0.18
CA PRO A 257 -8.03 -2.87 -0.11
C PRO A 257 -7.22 -2.42 1.11
N TYR A 258 -7.84 -2.43 2.29
CA TYR A 258 -7.22 -2.02 3.55
C TYR A 258 -6.08 -2.93 4.06
N ILE A 259 -5.84 -4.07 3.42
CA ILE A 259 -4.77 -5.00 3.79
C ILE A 259 -3.45 -4.62 3.08
N ILE A 260 -3.51 -3.88 1.98
CA ILE A 260 -2.32 -3.53 1.19
C ILE A 260 -1.40 -2.61 1.98
N ALA A 261 -0.12 -2.96 2.07
CA ALA A 261 0.89 -2.13 2.72
C ALA A 261 2.23 -2.24 2.00
N PHE A 262 2.97 -1.12 1.98
CA PHE A 262 4.32 -1.07 1.44
C PHE A 262 5.12 0.07 2.06
N ILE A 263 6.43 -0.10 2.12
CA ILE A 263 7.37 0.91 2.64
C ILE A 263 8.43 1.19 1.60
N LEU A 264 8.84 2.46 1.50
CA LEU A 264 9.98 2.93 0.72
C LEU A 264 10.98 3.61 1.67
N SER A 265 12.03 2.90 2.02
CA SER A 265 12.94 3.37 3.08
C SER A 265 14.40 3.09 2.75
N ASP A 266 15.32 3.65 3.52
CA ASP A 266 16.76 3.35 3.47
C ASP A 266 17.17 2.41 4.61
N LEU A 267 16.22 1.62 5.13
CA LEU A 267 16.47 0.70 6.24
C LEU A 267 17.43 -0.42 5.84
N GLU A 268 18.25 -0.84 6.79
CA GLU A 268 19.11 -2.00 6.67
C GLU A 268 18.41 -3.26 7.16
N ARG A 269 18.63 -4.36 6.40
CA ARG A 269 18.12 -5.69 6.74
C ARG A 269 19.05 -6.38 7.71
N VAL A 270 18.50 -6.80 8.84
CA VAL A 270 19.13 -7.69 9.80
C VAL A 270 18.43 -9.04 9.74
N SER A 271 19.15 -10.05 9.24
CA SER A 271 18.63 -11.40 9.06
C SER A 271 19.71 -12.44 9.31
N ASP A 272 19.32 -13.71 9.45
CA ASP A 272 20.27 -14.82 9.54
C ASP A 272 19.96 -15.87 8.49
N GLU A 273 20.84 -15.92 7.50
CA GLU A 273 20.71 -16.79 6.35
C GLU A 273 20.99 -18.26 6.69
N ASN A 274 21.69 -18.53 7.80
CA ASN A 274 22.06 -19.89 8.21
C ASN A 274 21.01 -20.54 9.12
N PHE A 275 19.97 -19.80 9.52
CA PHE A 275 18.86 -20.34 10.27
C PHE A 275 17.87 -20.97 9.27
N GLU A 276 17.94 -22.29 9.10
CA GLU A 276 17.14 -23.09 8.12
C GLU A 276 15.63 -22.78 8.18
N GLN A 277 15.20 -22.35 9.35
CA GLN A 277 13.86 -21.96 9.70
C GLN A 277 13.72 -20.44 9.64
N ARG A 278 13.99 -19.87 8.47
CA ARG A 278 13.99 -18.41 8.25
C ARG A 278 12.58 -17.86 8.41
N PHE A 279 12.30 -17.26 9.56
CA PHE A 279 10.96 -16.81 9.91
C PHE A 279 10.79 -15.30 10.01
N ILE A 280 11.87 -14.56 10.29
CA ILE A 280 11.82 -13.12 10.55
C ILE A 280 13.01 -12.43 9.89
N ASP A 281 12.73 -11.46 9.04
CA ASP A 281 13.67 -10.42 8.64
C ASP A 281 13.36 -9.18 9.48
N MET A 282 14.37 -8.55 10.06
CA MET A 282 14.20 -7.31 10.82
C MET A 282 14.82 -6.16 10.05
N TRP A 283 14.20 -4.99 10.07
CA TRP A 283 14.61 -3.81 9.33
C TRP A 283 14.76 -2.65 10.29
N CYS A 284 15.89 -1.94 10.23
CA CYS A 284 16.12 -0.76 11.05
C CYS A 284 17.03 0.25 10.37
N ARG A 285 17.06 1.46 10.93
CA ARG A 285 18.01 2.47 10.49
C ARG A 285 19.47 2.02 10.73
N PRO A 286 20.43 2.41 9.88
CA PRO A 286 21.82 1.94 9.93
C PRO A 286 22.47 1.95 11.33
N ASN A 287 22.19 2.98 12.12
CA ASN A 287 22.86 3.21 13.41
C ASN A 287 22.34 2.37 14.59
N VAL A 288 21.35 1.49 14.37
CA VAL A 288 20.87 0.56 15.40
C VAL A 288 20.98 -0.92 14.99
N VAL A 289 21.72 -1.21 13.93
CA VAL A 289 21.89 -2.56 13.39
C VAL A 289 22.44 -3.53 14.44
N GLU A 290 23.51 -3.16 15.15
CA GLU A 290 24.12 -4.01 16.19
C GLU A 290 23.12 -4.37 17.32
N GLN A 291 22.26 -3.43 17.70
CA GLN A 291 21.24 -3.65 18.72
C GLN A 291 20.14 -4.58 18.21
N LEU A 292 19.81 -4.49 16.92
CA LEU A 292 18.82 -5.37 16.29
C LEU A 292 19.37 -6.77 16.07
N GLU A 293 20.66 -6.93 15.75
CA GLU A 293 21.33 -8.23 15.68
C GLU A 293 21.28 -8.95 17.04
N TYR A 294 21.57 -8.23 18.13
CA TYR A 294 21.45 -8.76 19.48
C TYR A 294 20.01 -9.20 19.80
N ALA A 295 19.02 -8.38 19.42
CA ALA A 295 17.61 -8.69 19.58
C ALA A 295 17.18 -9.93 18.76
N LEU A 296 17.62 -10.03 17.51
CA LEU A 296 17.38 -11.18 16.64
C LEU A 296 17.98 -12.46 17.25
N ASN A 297 19.19 -12.39 17.82
CA ASN A 297 19.82 -13.52 18.49
C ASN A 297 19.02 -13.98 19.72
N ILE A 298 18.48 -13.05 20.52
CA ILE A 298 17.58 -13.40 21.62
C ILE A 298 16.30 -14.07 21.10
N ALA A 299 15.67 -13.50 20.08
CA ALA A 299 14.44 -14.03 19.50
C ALA A 299 14.63 -15.48 19.00
N LYS A 300 15.75 -15.76 18.33
CA LYS A 300 16.13 -17.13 17.93
C LYS A 300 16.29 -18.07 19.11
N ASN A 301 17.01 -17.65 20.15
CA ASN A 301 17.24 -18.48 21.33
C ASN A 301 15.92 -18.81 22.06
N ILE A 302 14.98 -17.86 22.12
CA ILE A 302 13.63 -18.09 22.66
C ILE A 302 12.86 -19.07 21.77
N SER A 303 12.91 -18.89 20.44
CA SER A 303 12.25 -19.79 19.50
C SER A 303 12.79 -21.22 19.59
N LEU A 304 14.10 -21.39 19.72
CA LEU A 304 14.74 -22.70 19.88
C LEU A 304 14.38 -23.37 21.21
N ALA A 305 14.15 -22.58 22.28
CA ALA A 305 13.77 -23.07 23.60
C ALA A 305 12.28 -23.44 23.72
N ASN A 306 11.40 -22.77 22.97
CA ASN A 306 9.97 -23.05 22.93
C ASN A 306 9.65 -24.16 21.91
N LEU A 307 9.74 -25.41 22.38
CA LEU A 307 9.58 -26.67 21.63
C LEU A 307 8.23 -26.91 20.87
N ASN A 308 7.34 -25.92 20.76
CA ASN A 308 6.09 -26.05 20.00
C ASN A 308 6.19 -25.27 18.69
N TYR A 309 6.75 -25.93 17.69
CA TYR A 309 7.18 -25.41 16.38
C TYR A 309 6.06 -25.09 15.37
N ASP A 310 4.78 -25.15 15.74
CA ASP A 310 3.68 -24.97 14.75
C ASP A 310 3.45 -23.50 14.35
N PHE A 311 3.85 -22.53 15.17
CA PHE A 311 3.56 -21.12 14.91
C PHE A 311 4.31 -20.57 13.67
N PHE A 312 5.60 -20.88 13.55
CA PHE A 312 6.46 -20.31 12.51
C PHE A 312 6.47 -21.12 11.20
N ALA A 313 5.97 -22.36 11.21
CA ALA A 313 5.82 -23.17 10.01
C ALA A 313 4.75 -22.60 9.04
N VAL A 314 3.83 -21.75 9.53
CA VAL A 314 2.66 -21.26 8.77
C VAL A 314 2.94 -19.94 8.04
N HIS A 315 3.90 -19.13 8.49
CA HIS A 315 4.19 -17.80 7.91
C HIS A 315 5.65 -17.74 7.46
N SER A 316 5.90 -18.15 6.22
CA SER A 316 7.23 -18.29 5.62
C SER A 316 7.85 -16.94 5.21
N LEU A 317 8.08 -16.03 6.18
CA LEU A 317 8.82 -14.76 6.16
C LEU A 317 7.94 -13.61 6.68
N LEU A 318 8.29 -13.09 7.85
CA LEU A 318 7.73 -11.89 8.48
C LEU A 318 8.78 -10.78 8.46
N ASP A 319 8.38 -9.58 8.05
CA ASP A 319 9.20 -8.38 8.02
C ASP A 319 8.86 -7.49 9.22
N LEU A 320 9.82 -7.35 10.14
CA LEU A 320 9.70 -6.53 11.33
C LEU A 320 10.45 -5.21 11.14
N ILE A 321 9.71 -4.12 11.04
CA ILE A 321 10.24 -2.79 10.75
C ILE A 321 10.30 -1.99 12.05
N VAL A 322 11.50 -1.64 12.48
CA VAL A 322 11.76 -0.90 13.73
C VAL A 322 11.98 0.57 13.42
N ILE A 323 11.03 1.42 13.81
CA ILE A 323 11.05 2.86 13.59
C ILE A 323 11.09 3.60 14.93
N PRO A 324 12.15 4.37 15.22
CA PRO A 324 12.22 5.18 16.43
C PRO A 324 11.02 6.13 16.54
N ASP A 325 10.47 6.27 17.75
CA ASP A 325 9.36 7.18 18.07
C ASP A 325 8.04 6.92 17.33
N PHE A 326 7.83 5.70 16.82
CA PHE A 326 6.52 5.26 16.35
C PHE A 326 5.50 5.34 17.50
N GLN A 327 4.57 6.29 17.43
CA GLN A 327 3.68 6.66 18.54
C GLN A 327 2.54 5.65 18.75
N ASP A 328 2.19 4.88 17.71
CA ASP A 328 1.21 3.81 17.78
C ASP A 328 1.91 2.53 18.23
N ASN A 329 1.58 2.03 19.42
CA ASN A 329 2.37 1.02 20.13
C ASN A 329 2.79 -0.22 19.30
N ILE A 330 1.96 -0.64 18.33
CA ILE A 330 2.25 -1.62 17.27
C ILE A 330 1.26 -1.34 16.12
N MET A 331 1.73 -1.38 14.86
CA MET A 331 0.86 -1.41 13.69
C MET A 331 1.12 -2.66 12.87
N GLU A 332 0.03 -3.32 12.47
CA GLU A 332 0.07 -4.61 11.79
C GLU A 332 -0.54 -4.48 10.40
N SER A 333 0.26 -4.79 9.40
CA SER A 333 -0.25 -5.29 8.12
C SER A 333 0.24 -6.73 7.95
N PHE A 334 -0.48 -7.55 7.18
CA PHE A 334 -0.10 -8.93 6.92
C PHE A 334 1.40 -9.00 6.54
N ARG A 335 2.22 -9.82 7.21
CA ARG A 335 3.70 -9.89 7.04
C ARG A 335 4.54 -8.64 7.37
N LEU A 336 4.00 -7.42 7.43
CA LEU A 336 4.74 -6.19 7.79
C LEU A 336 4.33 -5.66 9.17
N TYR A 337 5.26 -5.68 10.13
CA TYR A 337 5.02 -5.27 11.51
C TYR A 337 5.87 -4.07 11.89
N PHE A 338 5.25 -3.02 12.44
CA PHE A 338 5.90 -1.74 12.75
C PHE A 338 6.04 -1.54 14.25
N LEU A 339 7.26 -1.17 14.70
CA LEU A 339 7.68 -1.12 16.10
C LEU A 339 8.42 0.12 16.56
#